data_AF-A0A9D8FBY1-F1
#
_entry.id   AF-A0A9D8FBY1-F1
#
_cell.length_a   1.000
_cell.length_b   1.000
_cell.length_c   1.000
_cell.angle_alpha   90.00
_cell.angle_beta   90.00
_cell.angle_gamma   90.00
#
_symmetry.space_group_name_H-M   'P 1'
#
loop_
_entity.id
_entity.type
_entity.pdbx_description
1 polymer ?
#
loop_
_entity_poly.entity_id
_entity_poly.type
_entity_poly.pdbx_seq_one_letter_code
_entity_poly.pdbx_strand_id
1 'polypeptide(L)' 'MLNKKPLKFTFIDMAVIIVIIAVISLFFSRMNQVLAYKWEWGAIPSYFFFLDPVTGKLKANILIIGFFTTIKLSIWSTL' A
#
# COMPACT_ATOMS: atom_id res chain seq x y z
N MET A 1 -25.84 24.31 2.41
CA MET A 1 -26.24 23.36 3.49
C MET A 1 -26.18 21.95 2.91
N LEU A 2 -25.14 21.16 3.24
CA LEU A 2 -24.96 19.82 2.69
C LEU A 2 -25.99 18.86 3.30
N ASN A 3 -27.00 18.49 2.51
CA ASN A 3 -28.03 17.54 2.88
C ASN A 3 -27.40 16.13 3.02
N LYS A 4 -27.05 15.73 4.24
CA LYS A 4 -26.52 14.39 4.52
C LYS A 4 -27.67 13.39 4.49
N LYS A 5 -27.88 12.73 3.34
CA LYS A 5 -28.78 11.56 3.27
C LYS A 5 -28.20 10.47 4.17
N PRO A 6 -29.00 9.84 5.06
CA PRO A 6 -28.52 8.74 5.87
C PRO A 6 -28.15 7.56 4.95
N LEU A 7 -26.95 7.01 5.13
CA LEU A 7 -26.50 5.81 4.43
C LEU A 7 -27.44 4.66 4.81
N LYS A 8 -28.31 4.27 3.88
CA LYS A 8 -29.19 3.11 4.04
C LYS A 8 -28.44 1.89 3.56
N PHE A 9 -27.92 1.11 4.51
CA PHE A 9 -27.28 -0.16 4.22
C PHE A 9 -28.35 -1.14 3.70
N THR A 10 -28.23 -1.53 2.43
CA THR A 10 -29.20 -2.39 1.75
C THR A 10 -28.66 -3.82 1.69
N PHE A 11 -29.55 -4.82 1.57
CA PHE A 11 -29.14 -6.23 1.40
C PHE A 11 -28.19 -6.44 0.21
N ILE A 12 -28.33 -5.64 -0.85
CA ILE A 12 -27.42 -5.63 -2.00
C ILE A 12 -26.01 -5.18 -1.59
N ASP A 13 -25.88 -4.17 -0.73
CA ASP A 13 -24.57 -3.71 -0.26
C ASP A 13 -23.87 -4.82 0.52
N MET A 14 -24.62 -5.56 1.35
CA MET A 14 -24.10 -6.71 2.09
C MET A 14 -23.66 -7.83 1.15
N ALA A 15 -24.46 -8.17 0.14
CA ALA A 15 -24.12 -9.19 -0.86
C ALA A 15 -22.86 -8.81 -1.65
N VAL A 16 -22.75 -7.55 -2.08
CA VAL A 16 -21.58 -7.04 -2.80
C VAL A 16 -20.32 -7.13 -1.92
N ILE A 17 -20.42 -6.73 -0.65
CA ILE A 17 -19.28 -6.81 0.28
C ILE A 17 -18.83 -8.26 0.47
N ILE A 18 -19.75 -9.21 0.62
CA ILE A 18 -19.41 -10.64 0.76
C ILE A 18 -18.69 -11.14 -0.51
N VAL A 19 -19.18 -10.79 -1.70
CA VAL A 19 -18.54 -11.17 -2.96
C VAL A 19 -17.13 -10.60 -3.06
N ILE A 20 -16.94 -9.32 -2.70
CA ILE A 20 -15.62 -8.69 -2.70
C ILE A 20 -14.68 -9.41 -1.74
N ILE A 21 -15.13 -9.71 -0.52
CA ILE A 21 -14.33 -10.45 0.47
C ILE A 21 -13.96 -11.84 -0.05
N ALA A 22 -14.89 -12.55 -0.70
CA ALA A 22 -14.63 -13.87 -1.29
C ALA A 22 -13.57 -13.78 -2.41
N VAL A 23 -13.68 -12.80 -3.30
CA VAL A 23 -12.71 -12.57 -4.38
C VAL A 23 -11.32 -12.28 -3.82
N ILE A 24 -11.23 -11.38 -2.83
CA ILE A 24 -9.96 -11.06 -2.15
C ILE A 24 -9.38 -12.33 -1.52
N SER A 25 -10.17 -13.08 -0.76
CA SER A 25 -9.71 -14.30 -0.08
C SER A 25 -9.20 -15.36 -1.06
N LEU A 26 -9.90 -15.55 -2.18
CA LEU A 26 -9.48 -16.46 -3.25
C LEU A 26 -8.17 -16.00 -3.91
N PHE A 27 -8.03 -14.69 -4.17
CA PHE A 27 -6.82 -14.11 -4.73
C PHE A 27 -5.61 -14.40 -3.82
N PHE A 28 -5.69 -14.05 -2.53
CA PHE A 28 -4.59 -14.30 -1.58
C PHE A 28 -4.29 -15.80 -1.40
N SER A 29 -5.31 -16.66 -1.39
CA SER A 29 -5.12 -18.12 -1.30
C SER A 29 -4.39 -18.67 -2.52
N ARG A 30 -4.68 -18.15 -3.72
CA ARG A 30 -3.99 -18.53 -4.96
C ARG A 30 -2.56 -18.00 -5.02
N MET A 31 -2.30 -16.80 -4.50
CA MET A 31 -0.94 -16.24 -4.47
C MET A 31 0.02 -17.13 -3.68
N ASN A 32 -0.39 -17.65 -2.52
CA ASN A 32 0.43 -18.56 -1.73
C ASN A 32 0.76 -19.89 -2.44
N GLN A 33 -0.11 -20.35 -3.36
CA GLN A 33 0.08 -21.61 -4.08
C GLN A 33 0.91 -21.45 -5.36
N VAL A 34 0.77 -20.31 -6.05
CA VAL A 34 1.41 -20.07 -7.34
C VAL A 34 2.77 -19.41 -7.19
N LEU A 35 2.92 -18.50 -6.24
CA LEU A 35 4.22 -17.89 -5.95
C LEU A 35 4.94 -18.79 -4.94
N ALA A 36 5.95 -19.53 -5.39
CA ALA A 36 6.95 -20.16 -4.52
C ALA A 36 7.87 -19.09 -3.86
N TYR A 37 7.27 -18.01 -3.38
CA TYR A 37 7.93 -16.84 -2.82
C TYR A 37 7.35 -16.56 -1.44
N LYS A 38 8.20 -16.55 -0.41
CA LYS A 38 7.82 -16.15 0.94
C LYS A 38 7.63 -14.63 0.95
N TRP A 39 6.42 -14.18 1.24
CA TRP A 39 6.09 -12.76 1.26
C TRP A 39 6.65 -12.09 2.54
N GLU A 40 7.93 -11.76 2.51
CA GLU A 40 8.67 -11.12 3.61
C GLU A 40 8.46 -9.60 3.61
N TRP A 41 7.21 -9.16 3.80
CA TRP A 41 6.87 -7.73 3.86
C TRP A 41 7.62 -6.97 4.97
N GLY A 42 8.07 -7.67 6.01
CA GLY A 42 8.89 -7.12 7.08
C GLY A 42 10.29 -6.67 6.65
N ALA A 43 10.81 -7.20 5.52
CA ALA A 43 12.12 -6.80 5.02
C ALA A 43 12.11 -5.44 4.29
N ILE A 44 10.95 -5.03 3.75
CA ILE A 44 10.81 -3.84 2.91
C ILE A 44 11.16 -2.53 3.63
N PRO A 45 10.70 -2.27 4.87
CA PRO A 45 11.10 -1.09 5.65
C PRO A 45 12.61 -0.87 5.73
N SER A 46 13.37 -1.96 5.87
CA SER A 46 14.84 -1.96 5.96
C SER A 46 15.53 -1.47 4.68
N TYR A 47 14.87 -1.57 3.52
CA TYR A 47 15.45 -1.10 2.25
C TYR A 47 15.31 0.41 2.05
N PHE A 48 14.43 1.07 2.81
CA PHE A 48 14.27 2.52 2.74
C PHE A 48 15.42 3.28 3.40
N PHE A 49 15.94 2.76 4.51
CA PHE A 49 17.02 3.35 5.27
C PHE A 49 18.05 2.29 5.66
N PHE A 50 19.32 2.56 5.41
CA PHE A 50 20.42 1.69 5.80
C PHE A 50 21.49 2.48 6.55
N LEU A 51 22.24 1.80 7.42
CA LEU A 51 23.39 2.40 8.09
C LEU A 51 24.59 2.34 7.15
N ASP A 52 25.18 3.47 6.81
CA ASP A 52 26.39 3.53 5.99
C ASP A 52 27.59 2.99 6.78
N PRO A 53 28.26 1.92 6.31
CA PRO A 53 29.38 1.31 7.03
C PRO A 53 30.62 2.21 7.09
N VAL A 54 30.76 3.20 6.19
CA VAL A 54 31.91 4.11 6.14
C VAL A 54 31.72 5.32 7.05
N THR A 55 30.50 5.88 7.07
CA THR A 55 30.21 7.12 7.80
C THR A 55 29.45 6.89 9.11
N GLY A 56 28.93 5.69 9.35
CA GLY A 56 28.08 5.35 10.50
C GLY A 56 26.71 6.04 10.49
N LYS A 57 26.36 6.74 9.41
CA LYS A 57 25.14 7.54 9.32
C LYS A 57 24.00 6.74 8.71
N LEU A 58 22.79 6.98 9.22
CA LEU A 58 21.58 6.47 8.59
C LEU A 58 21.37 7.21 7.26
N LYS A 59 21.52 6.49 6.15
CA LYS A 59 21.31 7.00 4.80
C LYS A 59 20.01 6.44 4.24
N ALA A 60 19.34 7.28 3.48
CA ALA A 60 18.17 6.87 2.76
C ALA A 60 18.55 6.26 1.40
N ASN A 61 17.85 5.22 1.00
CA ASN A 61 18.07 4.56 -0.28
C ASN A 61 17.27 5.27 -1.39
N ILE A 62 17.50 4.83 -2.64
CA ILE A 62 16.85 5.34 -3.84
C ILE A 62 15.32 5.31 -3.77
N LEU A 63 14.75 4.39 -2.99
CA LEU A 63 13.31 4.31 -2.74
C LEU A 63 12.78 5.59 -2.06
N ILE A 64 13.46 6.09 -1.02
CA ILE A 64 13.10 7.37 -0.39
C ILE A 64 13.31 8.50 -1.39
N ILE A 65 14.46 8.51 -2.07
CA ILE A 65 14.85 9.63 -2.93
C ILE A 65 13.82 9.81 -4.06
N GLY A 66 13.44 8.70 -4.72
CA GLY A 66 12.42 8.68 -5.75
C GLY A 66 11.05 9.10 -5.21
N PHE A 67 10.62 8.53 -4.08
CA PHE A 67 9.33 8.85 -3.46
C PHE A 67 9.19 10.35 -3.14
N PHE A 68 10.19 10.95 -2.50
CA PHE A 68 10.18 12.38 -2.21
C PHE A 68 10.25 13.25 -3.47
N THR A 69 10.99 12.80 -4.48
CA THR A 69 11.05 13.51 -5.76
C THR A 69 9.67 13.54 -6.43
N THR A 70 8.95 12.41 -6.43
CA THR A 70 7.58 12.34 -6.95
C THR A 70 6.63 13.23 -6.15
N ILE A 71 6.67 13.19 -4.81
CA ILE A 71 5.85 14.08 -3.98
C ILE A 71 6.13 15.55 -4.31
N LYS A 72 7.41 15.92 -4.39
CA LYS A 72 7.82 17.28 -4.76
C LYS A 72 7.23 17.67 -6.11
N LEU A 73 7.37 16.82 -7.12
CA LEU A 73 6.82 17.07 -8.46
C LEU A 73 5.28 17.18 -8.45
N SER A 74 4.58 16.31 -7.73
CA SER A 74 3.12 16.36 -7.61
C SER A 74 2.64 17.67 -6.98
N ILE A 75 3.33 18.15 -5.94
CA ILE A 75 3.03 19.45 -5.31
C ILE A 75 3.26 20.59 -6.31
N TRP A 76 4.40 20.58 -7.00
CA TRP A 76 4.73 21.62 -7.99
C TRP A 76 3.79 21.62 -9.19
N SER A 77 3.29 20.46 -9.60
CA SER A 77 2.31 20.35 -10.68
C SER A 77 0.91 20.86 -10.30
N THR A 78 0.62 20.97 -8.99
CA THR A 78 -0.69 21.42 -8.48
C THR A 78 -0.71 22.93 -8.21
N LEU A 79 0.46 23.55 -8.03
CA LEU A 79 0.63 24.98 -7.75
C LEU A 79 0.70 25.78 -9.06
#